data_AF-A0A377KA67-F1
#
_entry.id   AF-A0A377KA67-F1
#
_cell.length_a   1.000
_cell.length_b   1.000
_cell.length_c   1.000
_cell.angle_alpha   90.00
_cell.angle_beta   90.00
_cell.angle_gamma   90.00
#
_symmetry.space_group_name_H-M   'P 1'
#
loop_
_entity.id
_entity.type
_entity.pdbx_description
1 polymer ?
#
loop_
_entity_poly.entity_id
_entity_poly.type
_entity_poly.pdbx_seq_one_letter_code
_entity_poly.pdbx_strand_id
1 'polypeptide(L)'
;MCGDVDIMLPGEYAQLAQINATQIEIPETTLSALVAEQAAKTPDAPALADARYQFSYREMREQVVALANLLRERGVKPGDSVAVALPRSVFLTLALHAIVEAGAAWLPLDTGYPDDRLKMMLEDARPSLLITTDDQLPRFSDIPNLTSFAITPRLHRRAVRRCSFHNRTTRLISSSPPVPPADQKG
;
A
#
# COMPACT_ATOMS: atom_id res chain seq x y z
N MET A 1 41.07 14.91 -22.63
CA MET A 1 39.88 14.43 -21.91
C MET A 1 40.19 14.53 -20.43
N CYS A 2 39.37 15.21 -19.63
CA CYS A 2 39.61 15.48 -18.21
C CYS A 2 38.58 14.79 -17.29
N GLY A 3 37.92 13.73 -17.78
CA GLY A 3 36.83 13.05 -17.07
C GLY A 3 37.26 12.08 -15.97
N ASP A 4 38.55 11.69 -15.95
CA ASP A 4 39.05 10.61 -15.09
C ASP A 4 39.89 11.11 -13.90
N VAL A 5 39.90 12.42 -13.65
CA VAL A 5 40.62 12.97 -12.49
C VAL A 5 39.84 12.71 -11.21
N ASP A 6 40.45 11.97 -10.28
CA ASP A 6 39.90 11.77 -8.95
C ASP A 6 40.31 12.93 -8.03
N ILE A 7 39.32 13.49 -7.32
CA ILE A 7 39.49 14.61 -6.40
C ILE A 7 39.28 14.19 -4.94
N MET A 8 39.04 12.90 -4.69
CA MET A 8 38.83 12.38 -3.34
C MET A 8 40.11 12.42 -2.51
N LEU A 9 40.00 12.94 -1.29
CA LEU A 9 41.07 12.95 -0.32
C LEU A 9 41.33 11.53 0.22
N PRO A 10 42.55 11.26 0.70
CA PRO A 10 42.85 10.01 1.39
C PRO A 10 41.90 9.80 2.57
N GLY A 11 41.20 8.66 2.57
CA GLY A 11 40.26 8.28 3.64
C GLY A 11 38.80 8.62 3.37
N GLU A 12 38.48 9.50 2.42
CA GLU A 12 37.08 9.80 2.08
C GLU A 12 36.35 8.56 1.53
N TYR A 13 37.03 7.75 0.70
CA TYR A 13 36.47 6.46 0.27
C TYR A 13 36.22 5.49 1.43
N ALA A 14 37.10 5.49 2.44
CA ALA A 14 36.93 4.63 3.60
C ALA A 14 35.75 5.09 4.47
N GLN A 15 35.58 6.41 4.62
CA GLN A 15 34.42 6.98 5.31
C GLN A 15 33.11 6.66 4.58
N LEU A 16 33.08 6.77 3.26
CA LEU A 16 31.93 6.35 2.45
C LEU A 16 31.66 4.85 2.56
N ALA A 17 32.70 4.02 2.57
CA ALA A 17 32.55 2.58 2.74
C ALA A 17 31.92 2.22 4.09
N GLN A 18 32.29 2.93 5.17
CA GLN A 18 31.69 2.74 6.49
C GLN A 18 30.22 3.17 6.54
N ILE A 19 29.88 4.33 5.96
CA ILE A 19 28.49 4.81 5.91
C ILE A 19 27.61 3.84 5.09
N ASN A 20 28.17 3.26 4.03
CA ASN A 20 27.48 2.31 3.16
C ASN A 20 27.53 0.85 3.64
N ALA A 21 28.08 0.58 4.85
CA ALA A 21 28.12 -0.75 5.45
C ALA A 21 26.74 -1.16 6.03
N THR A 22 25.71 -1.15 5.19
CA THR A 22 24.30 -1.41 5.55
C THR A 22 23.85 -2.83 5.20
N GLN A 23 24.79 -3.77 5.06
CA GLN A 23 24.50 -5.15 4.68
C GLN A 23 23.73 -5.84 5.81
N ILE A 24 22.48 -6.19 5.53
CA ILE A 24 21.61 -6.97 6.40
C ILE A 24 20.96 -8.04 5.53
N GLU A 25 21.14 -9.32 5.89
CA GLU A 25 20.46 -10.41 5.22
C GLU A 25 18.97 -10.38 5.54
N ILE A 26 18.14 -10.32 4.49
CA ILE A 26 16.68 -10.34 4.58
C ILE A 26 16.15 -11.55 3.79
N PRO A 27 15.13 -12.26 4.31
CA PRO A 27 14.57 -13.40 3.59
C PRO A 27 13.86 -12.94 2.31
N GLU A 28 13.93 -13.75 1.26
CA GLU A 28 13.09 -13.56 0.07
C GLU A 28 11.61 -13.75 0.44
N THR A 29 10.83 -12.68 0.38
CA THR A 29 9.41 -12.69 0.75
C THR A 29 8.66 -11.59 0.01
N THR A 30 7.34 -11.55 0.17
CA THR A 30 6.47 -10.53 -0.42
C THR A 30 5.64 -9.82 0.65
N LEU A 31 5.14 -8.63 0.33
CA LEU A 31 4.22 -7.91 1.22
C LEU A 31 2.98 -8.76 1.56
N SER A 32 2.41 -9.48 0.58
CA SER A 32 1.28 -10.39 0.81
C SER A 32 1.64 -11.53 1.77
N ALA A 33 2.83 -12.13 1.64
CA ALA A 33 3.28 -13.18 2.53
C ALA A 33 3.43 -12.69 3.98
N LEU A 34 4.09 -11.55 4.19
CA LEU A 34 4.29 -10.96 5.51
C LEU A 34 2.95 -10.57 6.18
N VAL A 35 2.01 -10.01 5.42
CA VAL A 35 0.69 -9.62 5.93
C VAL A 35 -0.16 -10.85 6.26
N ALA A 36 -0.08 -11.91 5.44
CA ALA A 36 -0.76 -13.17 5.72
C ALA A 36 -0.19 -13.85 6.98
N GLU A 37 1.14 -13.85 7.16
CA GLU A 37 1.82 -14.37 8.34
C GLU A 37 1.37 -13.63 9.61
N GLN A 38 1.35 -12.29 9.58
CA GLN A 38 0.89 -11.50 10.72
C GLN A 38 -0.60 -11.75 11.04
N ALA A 39 -1.44 -11.89 10.02
CA ALA A 39 -2.85 -12.17 10.22
C ALA A 39 -3.10 -13.57 10.82
N ALA A 40 -2.24 -14.54 10.53
CA ALA A 40 -2.27 -15.86 11.17
C ALA A 40 -1.84 -15.79 12.64
N LYS A 41 -0.88 -14.92 13.00
CA LYS A 41 -0.41 -14.73 14.37
C LYS A 41 -1.46 -14.05 15.26
N THR A 42 -2.13 -13.02 14.78
CA THR A 42 -3.06 -12.20 15.58
C THR A 42 -4.40 -11.97 14.88
N PRO A 43 -5.18 -13.03 14.60
CA PRO A 43 -6.34 -12.95 13.71
C PRO A 43 -7.44 -12.02 14.23
N ASP A 44 -7.66 -11.98 15.54
CA ASP A 44 -8.77 -11.23 16.15
C ASP A 44 -8.36 -9.83 16.62
N ALA A 45 -7.08 -9.46 16.45
CA ALA A 45 -6.58 -8.13 16.79
C ALA A 45 -7.08 -7.08 15.77
N PRO A 46 -7.35 -5.83 16.20
CA PRO A 46 -7.76 -4.76 15.29
C PRO A 46 -6.64 -4.42 14.30
N ALA A 47 -6.96 -4.35 13.01
CA ALA A 47 -5.99 -4.14 11.94
C ALA A 47 -6.25 -2.85 11.14
N LEU A 48 -7.50 -2.58 10.78
CA LEU A 48 -7.85 -1.48 9.89
C LEU A 48 -9.18 -0.84 10.31
N ALA A 49 -9.22 0.47 10.41
CA ALA A 49 -10.43 1.19 10.81
C ALA A 49 -10.55 2.57 10.14
N ASP A 50 -11.78 3.03 9.99
CA ASP A 50 -12.13 4.42 9.70
C ASP A 50 -13.36 4.84 10.54
N ALA A 51 -13.99 5.97 10.19
CA ALA A 51 -15.16 6.46 10.92
C ALA A 51 -16.37 5.51 10.92
N ARG A 52 -16.43 4.56 9.99
CA ARG A 52 -17.60 3.68 9.76
C ARG A 52 -17.29 2.21 10.01
N TYR A 53 -16.06 1.79 9.74
CA TYR A 53 -15.63 0.39 9.73
C TYR A 53 -14.48 0.14 10.69
N GLN A 54 -14.45 -1.08 11.25
CA GLN A 54 -13.31 -1.63 11.95
C GLN A 54 -13.21 -3.11 11.57
N PHE A 55 -12.00 -3.54 11.18
CA PHE A 55 -11.68 -4.90 10.80
C PHE A 55 -10.60 -5.47 11.74
N SER A 56 -10.79 -6.71 12.15
CA SER A 56 -9.68 -7.53 12.63
C SER A 56 -8.75 -7.95 11.48
N TYR A 57 -7.57 -8.49 11.79
CA TYR A 57 -6.68 -9.05 10.77
C TYR A 57 -7.37 -10.14 9.94
N ARG A 58 -8.15 -11.02 10.58
CA ARG A 58 -8.92 -12.07 9.89
C ARG A 58 -9.90 -11.47 8.90
N GLU A 59 -10.72 -10.53 9.35
CA GLU A 59 -11.76 -9.91 8.53
C GLU A 59 -11.14 -9.11 7.38
N MET A 60 -10.04 -8.38 7.64
CA MET A 60 -9.28 -7.67 6.61
C MET A 60 -8.76 -8.64 5.55
N ARG A 61 -8.15 -9.76 5.95
CA ARG A 61 -7.63 -10.77 5.01
C ARG A 61 -8.73 -11.40 4.16
N GLU A 62 -9.89 -11.70 4.75
CA GLU A 62 -11.04 -12.20 4.00
C GLU A 62 -11.49 -11.21 2.92
N GLN A 63 -11.56 -9.91 3.24
CA GLN A 63 -11.91 -8.88 2.25
C GLN A 63 -10.83 -8.73 1.17
N VAL A 64 -9.55 -8.77 1.55
CA VAL A 64 -8.42 -8.66 0.60
C VAL A 64 -8.42 -9.84 -0.38
N VAL A 65 -8.56 -11.07 0.11
CA VAL A 65 -8.57 -12.25 -0.77
C VAL A 65 -9.81 -12.26 -1.67
N ALA A 66 -10.98 -11.89 -1.15
CA ALA A 66 -12.20 -11.79 -1.95
C ALA A 66 -12.06 -10.76 -3.08
N LEU A 67 -11.52 -9.58 -2.77
CA LEU A 67 -11.27 -8.55 -3.79
C LEU A 67 -10.19 -8.99 -4.78
N ALA A 68 -9.11 -9.63 -4.34
CA ALA A 68 -8.06 -10.12 -5.21
C ALA A 68 -8.58 -11.16 -6.22
N ASN A 69 -9.47 -12.05 -5.78
CA ASN A 69 -10.12 -13.01 -6.68
C ASN A 69 -11.02 -12.30 -7.70
N LEU A 70 -11.79 -11.29 -7.28
CA LEU A 70 -12.57 -10.46 -8.20
C LEU A 70 -11.67 -9.75 -9.24
N LEU A 71 -10.49 -9.28 -8.85
CA LEU A 71 -9.52 -8.67 -9.78
C LEU A 71 -9.06 -9.70 -10.82
N ARG A 72 -8.74 -10.93 -10.39
CA ARG A 72 -8.36 -12.03 -11.28
C ARG A 72 -9.48 -12.41 -12.24
N GLU A 73 -10.72 -12.48 -11.76
CA GLU A 73 -11.91 -12.72 -12.58
C GLU A 73 -12.12 -11.63 -13.64
N ARG A 74 -11.68 -10.39 -13.35
CA ARG A 74 -11.68 -9.27 -14.30
C ARG A 74 -10.44 -9.21 -15.19
N GLY A 75 -9.59 -10.24 -15.15
CA GLY A 75 -8.46 -10.41 -16.06
C GLY A 75 -7.13 -9.85 -15.57
N VAL A 76 -7.02 -9.39 -14.32
CA VAL A 76 -5.74 -8.97 -13.74
C VAL A 76 -4.83 -10.18 -13.55
N LYS A 77 -3.59 -10.08 -14.06
CA LYS A 77 -2.56 -11.12 -13.96
C LYS A 77 -1.35 -10.64 -13.14
N PRO A 78 -0.53 -11.57 -12.62
CA PRO A 78 0.74 -11.20 -12.01
C PRO A 78 1.62 -10.40 -12.99
N GLY A 79 2.18 -9.28 -12.53
CA GLY A 79 2.97 -8.35 -13.34
C GLY A 79 2.18 -7.22 -13.99
N ASP A 80 0.85 -7.27 -13.97
CA ASP A 80 0.00 -6.19 -14.46
C ASP A 80 0.03 -4.97 -13.52
N SER A 81 -0.43 -3.83 -14.03
CA SER A 81 -0.72 -2.63 -13.23
C SER A 81 -2.24 -2.44 -13.06
N VAL A 82 -2.66 -1.99 -11.88
CA VAL A 82 -4.05 -1.63 -11.57
C VAL A 82 -4.10 -0.19 -11.08
N ALA A 83 -4.82 0.67 -11.77
CA ALA A 83 -5.03 2.05 -11.36
C ALA A 83 -6.06 2.15 -10.23
N VAL A 84 -5.82 3.07 -9.29
CA VAL A 84 -6.67 3.27 -8.11
C VAL A 84 -7.00 4.75 -7.94
N ALA A 85 -8.27 5.10 -8.15
CA ALA A 85 -8.82 6.44 -7.95
C ALA A 85 -9.90 6.38 -6.85
N LEU A 86 -9.47 6.21 -5.59
CA LEU A 86 -10.37 6.08 -4.44
C LEU A 86 -10.12 7.18 -3.40
N PRO A 87 -11.18 7.71 -2.75
CA PRO A 87 -11.01 8.59 -1.60
C PRO A 87 -10.41 7.82 -0.41
N ARG A 88 -9.77 8.56 0.51
CA ARG A 88 -9.21 7.98 1.74
C ARG A 88 -10.31 7.30 2.56
N SER A 89 -10.23 5.99 2.68
CA SER A 89 -11.12 5.12 3.44
C SER A 89 -10.47 3.75 3.66
N VAL A 90 -11.08 2.87 4.45
CA VAL A 90 -10.62 1.46 4.55
C VAL A 90 -10.56 0.75 3.20
N PHE A 91 -11.42 1.12 2.24
CA PHE A 91 -11.47 0.50 0.91
C PHE A 91 -10.24 0.80 0.07
N LEU A 92 -9.61 1.96 0.27
CA LEU A 92 -8.34 2.27 -0.38
C LEU A 92 -7.27 1.27 0.07
N THR A 93 -7.09 1.09 1.38
CA THR A 93 -6.13 0.12 1.92
C THR A 93 -6.45 -1.31 1.49
N LEU A 94 -7.72 -1.72 1.55
CA LEU A 94 -8.14 -3.04 1.06
C LEU A 94 -7.82 -3.25 -0.42
N ALA A 95 -8.03 -2.23 -1.28
CA ALA A 95 -7.70 -2.29 -2.70
C ALA A 95 -6.20 -2.48 -2.94
N LEU A 96 -5.34 -1.73 -2.24
CA LEU A 96 -3.89 -1.88 -2.39
C LEU A 96 -3.42 -3.29 -2.02
N HIS A 97 -3.87 -3.80 -0.87
CA HIS A 97 -3.53 -5.15 -0.46
C HIS A 97 -4.07 -6.22 -1.42
N ALA A 98 -5.28 -6.03 -1.97
CA ALA A 98 -5.86 -6.97 -2.94
C ALA A 98 -5.11 -6.97 -4.29
N ILE A 99 -4.61 -5.83 -4.74
CA ILE A 99 -3.80 -5.71 -5.96
C ILE A 99 -2.48 -6.49 -5.80
N VAL A 100 -1.78 -6.28 -4.67
CA VAL A 100 -0.55 -7.03 -4.36
C VAL A 100 -0.85 -8.53 -4.22
N GLU A 101 -1.95 -8.88 -3.57
CA GLU A 101 -2.40 -10.27 -3.42
C GLU A 101 -2.70 -10.93 -4.77
N ALA A 102 -3.18 -10.18 -5.75
CA ALA A 102 -3.39 -10.64 -7.12
C ALA A 102 -2.07 -10.79 -7.90
N GLY A 103 -0.95 -10.29 -7.38
CA GLY A 103 0.37 -10.28 -8.01
C GLY A 103 0.61 -9.06 -8.90
N ALA A 104 -0.23 -8.04 -8.80
CA ALA A 104 -0.17 -6.82 -9.61
C ALA A 104 0.43 -5.64 -8.82
N ALA A 105 0.85 -4.61 -9.54
CA ALA A 105 1.29 -3.33 -8.98
C ALA A 105 0.12 -2.33 -8.97
N TRP A 106 0.04 -1.48 -7.96
CA TRP A 106 -0.96 -0.42 -7.92
C TRP A 106 -0.41 0.90 -8.47
N LEU A 107 -1.23 1.63 -9.22
CA LEU A 107 -0.96 2.99 -9.68
C LEU A 107 -1.95 3.94 -8.99
N PRO A 108 -1.51 4.73 -7.98
CA PRO A 108 -2.40 5.66 -7.32
C PRO A 108 -2.67 6.88 -8.21
N LEU A 109 -3.95 7.19 -8.40
CA LEU A 109 -4.42 8.37 -9.11
C LEU A 109 -5.01 9.37 -8.10
N ASP A 110 -4.44 10.57 -8.07
CA ASP A 110 -5.01 11.67 -7.28
C ASP A 110 -6.16 12.30 -8.06
N THR A 111 -7.39 12.10 -7.58
CA THR A 111 -8.59 12.68 -8.18
C THR A 111 -8.61 14.22 -8.14
N GLY A 112 -7.71 14.86 -7.38
CA GLY A 112 -7.49 16.31 -7.42
C GLY A 112 -6.76 16.79 -8.68
N TYR A 113 -6.17 15.90 -9.48
CA TYR A 113 -5.55 16.28 -10.75
C TYR A 113 -6.59 16.54 -11.85
N PRO A 114 -6.25 17.41 -12.82
CA PRO A 114 -7.08 17.62 -14.00
C PRO A 114 -7.14 16.35 -14.86
N ASP A 115 -8.23 16.19 -15.60
CA ASP A 115 -8.53 14.98 -16.37
C ASP A 115 -7.45 14.66 -17.41
N ASP A 116 -6.87 15.67 -18.06
CA ASP A 116 -5.78 15.48 -19.03
C ASP A 116 -4.56 14.79 -18.41
N ARG A 117 -4.22 15.14 -17.16
CA ARG A 117 -3.09 14.52 -16.45
C ARG A 117 -3.41 13.06 -16.07
N LEU A 118 -4.64 12.80 -15.64
CA LEU A 118 -5.09 11.44 -15.32
C LEU A 118 -5.09 10.56 -16.57
N LYS A 119 -5.55 11.09 -17.70
CA LYS A 119 -5.55 10.41 -18.99
C LYS A 119 -4.13 10.08 -19.45
N MET A 120 -3.21 11.05 -19.39
CA MET A 120 -1.80 10.82 -19.72
C MET A 120 -1.18 9.71 -18.86
N MET A 121 -1.40 9.73 -17.54
CA MET A 121 -0.90 8.67 -16.65
C MET A 121 -1.44 7.28 -17.01
N LEU A 122 -2.72 7.21 -17.39
CA LEU A 122 -3.37 5.97 -17.81
C LEU A 122 -2.90 5.48 -19.18
N GLU A 123 -2.62 6.40 -20.11
CA GLU A 123 -2.06 6.08 -21.44
C GLU A 123 -0.62 5.55 -21.36
N ASP A 124 0.20 6.12 -20.47
CA ASP A 124 1.58 5.70 -20.25
C ASP A 124 1.64 4.34 -19.52
N ALA A 125 0.89 4.20 -18.44
CA ALA A 125 0.95 3.01 -17.59
C ALA A 125 0.15 1.81 -18.13
N ARG A 126 -0.86 2.07 -18.97
CA ARG A 126 -1.75 1.05 -19.58
C ARG A 126 -2.23 0.00 -18.56
N PRO A 127 -2.87 0.41 -17.45
CA PRO A 127 -3.30 -0.53 -16.44
C PRO A 127 -4.36 -1.50 -17.00
N SER A 128 -4.31 -2.75 -16.57
CA SER A 128 -5.31 -3.77 -16.93
C SER A 128 -6.70 -3.44 -16.37
N LEU A 129 -6.75 -2.67 -15.28
CA LEU A 129 -7.99 -2.32 -14.60
C LEU A 129 -7.89 -0.97 -13.87
N LEU A 130 -8.98 -0.22 -13.80
CA LEU A 130 -9.18 0.93 -12.91
C LEU A 130 -10.18 0.57 -11.79
N ILE A 131 -9.76 0.73 -10.54
CA ILE A 131 -10.63 0.72 -9.36
C ILE A 131 -10.98 2.15 -9.00
N THR A 132 -12.27 2.48 -8.96
CA THR A 132 -12.76 3.82 -8.65
C THR A 132 -14.08 3.78 -7.87
N THR A 133 -14.68 4.94 -7.59
CA THR A 133 -16.05 5.05 -7.06
C THR A 133 -17.04 5.40 -8.17
N ASP A 134 -18.32 5.12 -7.94
CA ASP A 134 -19.38 5.33 -8.92
C ASP A 134 -19.49 6.82 -9.37
N ASP A 135 -19.26 7.75 -8.44
CA ASP A 135 -19.26 9.19 -8.71
C ASP A 135 -18.06 9.68 -9.53
N GLN A 136 -16.92 8.99 -9.47
CA GLN A 136 -15.72 9.33 -10.24
C GLN A 136 -15.66 8.61 -11.58
N LEU A 137 -16.40 7.51 -11.74
CA LEU A 137 -16.43 6.70 -12.97
C LEU A 137 -16.67 7.53 -14.25
N PRO A 138 -17.58 8.53 -14.28
CA PRO A 138 -17.82 9.33 -15.48
C PRO A 138 -16.56 9.99 -16.04
N ARG A 139 -15.61 10.40 -15.19
CA ARG A 139 -14.36 11.08 -15.60
C ARG A 139 -13.44 10.19 -16.43
N PHE A 140 -13.61 8.86 -16.36
CA PHE A 140 -12.75 7.89 -17.03
C PHE A 140 -13.45 7.20 -18.22
N SER A 141 -14.69 7.59 -18.54
CA SER A 141 -15.51 6.92 -19.57
C SER A 141 -14.94 7.07 -20.99
N ASP A 142 -14.25 8.17 -21.25
CA ASP A 142 -13.71 8.50 -22.57
C ASP A 142 -12.31 7.89 -22.81
N ILE A 143 -11.81 7.07 -21.89
CA ILE A 143 -10.50 6.43 -22.00
C ILE A 143 -10.66 5.08 -22.70
N PRO A 144 -10.14 4.92 -23.93
CA PRO A 144 -10.34 3.71 -24.71
C PRO A 144 -9.65 2.51 -24.05
N ASN A 145 -10.31 1.35 -24.11
CA ASN A 145 -9.80 0.06 -23.62
C ASN A 145 -9.52 -0.01 -22.11
N LEU A 146 -9.96 0.99 -21.32
CA LEU A 146 -9.82 0.94 -19.87
C LEU A 146 -11.01 0.17 -19.26
N THR A 147 -10.75 -1.03 -18.77
CA THR A 147 -11.73 -1.74 -17.96
C THR A 147 -11.78 -1.08 -16.59
N SER A 148 -12.96 -0.63 -16.16
CA SER A 148 -13.15 0.04 -14.87
C SER A 148 -14.21 -0.68 -14.03
N PHE A 149 -14.04 -0.64 -12.71
CA PHE A 149 -15.04 -1.14 -11.78
C PHE A 149 -15.16 -0.20 -10.58
N ALA A 150 -16.39 0.20 -10.30
CA ALA A 150 -16.73 0.94 -9.10
C ALA A 150 -16.74 -0.02 -7.89
N ILE A 151 -15.84 0.18 -6.93
CA ILE A 151 -15.83 -0.65 -5.72
C ILE A 151 -17.11 -0.36 -4.93
N THR A 152 -18.02 -1.33 -4.93
CA THR A 152 -19.22 -1.23 -4.11
C THR A 152 -18.86 -1.69 -2.70
N PRO A 153 -19.21 -0.95 -1.65
CA PRO A 153 -19.04 -1.39 -0.27
C PRO A 153 -20.07 -2.49 0.09
N ARG A 154 -20.07 -3.61 -0.64
CA ARG A 154 -20.80 -4.82 -0.24
C ARG A 154 -19.88 -5.69 0.59
N LEU A 155 -19.67 -5.27 1.83
CA LEU A 155 -19.00 -6.09 2.83
C LEU A 155 -19.99 -7.13 3.36
N HIS A 156 -19.52 -8.37 3.55
CA HIS A 156 -20.33 -9.41 4.18
C HIS A 156 -20.82 -8.92 5.56
N ARG A 157 -22.15 -8.93 5.75
CA ARG A 157 -22.87 -8.44 6.94
C ARG A 157 -22.39 -9.02 8.29
N ARG A 158 -21.56 -10.06 8.30
CA ARG A 158 -21.17 -10.81 9.51
C ARG A 158 -20.04 -10.19 10.35
N ALA A 159 -19.26 -9.26 9.80
CA ALA A 159 -17.98 -8.86 10.42
C ALA A 159 -17.88 -7.38 10.86
N VAL A 160 -18.78 -6.49 10.42
CA VAL A 160 -18.59 -5.06 10.68
C VAL A 160 -19.04 -4.70 12.10
N ARG A 161 -18.08 -4.62 13.03
CA ARG A 161 -18.29 -3.84 14.26
C ARG A 161 -18.34 -2.37 13.86
N ARG A 162 -19.52 -1.74 14.02
CA ARG A 162 -19.63 -0.28 13.86
C ARG A 162 -18.78 0.37 14.95
N CYS A 163 -17.88 1.27 14.52
CA CYS A 163 -17.11 2.11 15.43
C CYS A 163 -18.06 2.80 16.43
N SER A 164 -18.06 2.31 17.67
CA SER A 164 -18.67 3.02 18.78
C SER A 164 -17.63 3.98 19.30
N PHE A 165 -17.61 5.20 18.76
CA PHE A 165 -16.79 6.29 19.27
C PHE A 165 -17.31 6.70 20.66
N HIS A 166 -17.01 5.89 21.69
CA HIS A 166 -17.09 6.33 23.07
C HIS A 166 -15.79 7.06 23.38
N ASN A 167 -15.93 8.38 23.48
CA ASN A 167 -14.90 9.32 23.85
C ASN A 167 -14.28 8.93 25.22
N ARG A 168 -13.20 8.14 25.21
CA ARG A 168 -12.31 7.93 26.37
C ARG A 168 -10.90 8.36 25.99
N THR A 169 -10.68 9.65 26.21
CA THR A 169 -9.46 10.25 26.75
C THR A 169 -8.15 9.54 26.44
N THR A 170 -7.43 10.08 25.46
CA THR A 170 -6.00 9.85 25.22
C THR A 170 -5.19 10.09 26.49
N ARG A 171 -4.85 9.02 27.20
CA ARG A 171 -3.70 8.98 28.10
C ARG A 171 -2.99 7.65 27.89
N LEU A 172 -1.66 7.74 27.86
CA LEU A 172 -0.67 6.66 27.90
C LEU A 172 -0.26 6.07 26.55
N ILE A 173 0.68 6.74 25.87
CA ILE A 173 1.93 6.10 25.43
C ILE A 173 3.07 7.12 25.56
N SER A 174 3.65 7.20 26.75
CA SER A 174 5.03 7.65 26.95
C SER A 174 5.79 6.50 27.57
N SER A 175 6.72 5.89 26.85
CA SER A 175 7.96 5.27 27.37
C SER A 175 8.60 4.43 26.27
N SER A 176 9.42 5.08 25.44
CA SER A 176 10.53 4.37 24.80
C SER A 176 11.69 4.31 25.81
N PRO A 177 12.36 3.17 26.00
CA PRO A 177 13.56 3.10 26.83
C PRO A 177 14.74 3.86 26.18
N PRO A 178 15.67 4.42 26.98
CA PRO A 178 16.78 5.21 26.47
C PRO A 178 17.82 4.34 25.75
N VAL A 179 18.33 4.84 24.62
CA VAL A 179 19.46 4.28 23.88
C VAL A 179 20.75 4.53 24.68
N PRO A 180 21.59 3.51 24.95
CA PRO A 180 22.85 3.71 25.67
C PRO A 180 23.86 4.49 24.79
N PRO A 181 24.74 5.31 25.41
CA PRO A 181 25.74 6.09 24.67
C PRO A 181 26.78 5.18 24.00
N ALA A 182 27.18 5.56 22.79
CA ALA A 182 28.26 4.93 22.05
C ALA A 182 29.58 5.10 22.81
N ASP A 183 30.23 3.99 23.12
CA ASP A 183 31.52 3.93 23.79
C ASP A 183 32.60 4.48 22.84
N GLN A 184 33.12 5.68 23.13
CA GLN A 184 34.32 6.21 22.49
C GLN A 184 35.55 5.74 23.28
N LYS A 185 36.24 4.73 22.76
CA LYS A 185 37.65 4.42 22.98
C LYS A 185 38.16 3.79 21.69
N GLY A 186 39.30 4.12 21.11
CA GLY A 186 40.44 4.98 21.42
C GLY A 186 41.47 4.68 20.33
#